data_AF-A0A2U1W032-F1
#
_entry.id   AF-A0A2U1W032-F1
#
_cell.length_a   1.000
_cell.length_b   1.000
_cell.length_c   1.000
_cell.angle_alpha   90.00
_cell.angle_beta   90.00
_cell.angle_gamma   90.00
#
_symmetry.space_group_name_H-M   'P 1'
#
loop_
_entity.id
_entity.type
_entity.pdbx_description
1 polymer ?
#
loop_
_entity_poly.entity_id
_entity_poly.type
_entity_poly.pdbx_seq_one_letter_code
_entity_poly.pdbx_strand_id
1 'polypeptide(L)'
;MTDALLPNEAPRLGSAEFVAVALLAQGAEAGVTLLTLGVWPVPGAAYGGIAGHLGLTVLLALWLPWRRRRGLDVRLPGLLAVTTLFLGPMGPAATLGCALLFAVFSRYAMGFQDWYLSLFPESQIEPAQELYELIVSGREQAHLAAAESFTDVMAVGTPQQKQAVIALVARHFRPAFTPALKLGLSDADPSVRVQAATATARVEHEFNERWQSLDKAVASNPQDVTTRVALARHLDDYAFCGLLDANREAEVRQKALDGYRACVAMAPDDDEIRHDFGRLLLRLDLVEEAADTLESLVASASDRRLLVWYAESLFRLGRFADLRALCARRPEILGPDAELPDTLRGVIGLWNGLAEAA
;
A
#
# COMPACT_ATOMS: atom_id res chain seq x y z
N MET A 1 20.10 -11.88 3.14
CA MET A 1 20.11 -11.70 1.67
C MET A 1 20.05 -13.08 1.03
N THR A 2 18.84 -13.56 0.79
CA THR A 2 18.58 -14.78 0.05
C THR A 2 17.73 -14.35 -1.13
N ASP A 3 18.31 -14.42 -2.33
CA ASP A 3 17.60 -14.33 -3.61
C ASP A 3 16.59 -15.47 -3.69
N ALA A 4 15.44 -15.29 -3.03
CA ALA A 4 14.25 -16.05 -3.37
C ALA A 4 13.73 -15.48 -4.69
N LEU A 5 14.41 -15.86 -5.77
CA LEU A 5 13.93 -15.80 -7.14
C LEU A 5 12.50 -16.34 -7.13
N LEU A 6 11.51 -15.45 -7.15
CA LEU A 6 10.17 -15.82 -7.56
C LEU A 6 10.34 -16.48 -8.93
N PRO A 7 9.92 -17.75 -9.11
CA PRO A 7 10.04 -18.42 -10.39
C PRO A 7 9.03 -17.77 -11.34
N ASN A 8 9.43 -16.64 -11.91
CA ASN A 8 8.72 -15.93 -12.95
C ASN A 8 9.08 -16.53 -14.31
N GLU A 9 9.24 -17.86 -14.37
CA GLU A 9 9.27 -18.56 -15.64
C GLU A 9 7.86 -18.49 -16.22
N ALA A 10 7.61 -17.43 -16.99
CA ALA A 10 6.42 -17.33 -17.81
C ALA A 10 6.24 -18.69 -18.53
N PRO A 11 5.02 -19.28 -18.48
CA PRO A 11 4.79 -20.60 -19.04
C PRO A 11 5.30 -20.64 -20.48
N ARG A 12 6.06 -21.69 -20.82
CA ARG A 12 6.66 -21.81 -22.15
C ARG A 12 5.53 -21.75 -23.18
N LEU A 13 5.57 -20.74 -24.04
CA LEU A 13 4.50 -20.42 -24.99
C LEU A 13 4.18 -21.59 -25.94
N GLY A 14 5.13 -22.50 -26.16
CA GLY A 14 4.98 -23.64 -27.08
C GLY A 14 4.46 -23.19 -28.44
N SER A 15 4.93 -22.04 -28.93
CA SER A 15 4.30 -21.28 -30.01
C SER A 15 4.29 -22.05 -31.33
N ALA A 16 5.36 -22.79 -31.63
CA ALA A 16 5.45 -23.61 -32.85
C ALA A 16 4.40 -24.73 -32.87
N GLU A 17 4.23 -25.46 -31.75
CA GLU A 17 3.22 -26.50 -31.62
C GLU A 17 1.81 -25.92 -31.78
N PHE A 18 1.52 -24.80 -31.11
CA PHE A 18 0.23 -24.14 -31.21
C PHE A 18 -0.08 -23.69 -32.65
N VAL A 19 0.88 -23.04 -33.33
CA VAL A 19 0.71 -22.59 -34.71
C VAL A 19 0.47 -23.78 -35.65
N ALA A 20 1.20 -24.89 -35.47
CA ALA A 20 0.97 -26.10 -36.25
C ALA A 20 -0.44 -26.67 -36.04
N VAL A 21 -0.90 -26.78 -34.80
CA VAL A 21 -2.26 -27.26 -34.47
C VAL A 21 -3.33 -26.33 -35.04
N ALA A 22 -3.15 -25.01 -34.94
CA ALA A 22 -4.10 -24.04 -35.48
C ALA A 22 -4.17 -24.08 -37.02
N LEU A 23 -3.04 -24.27 -37.71
CA LEU A 23 -3.01 -24.46 -39.16
C LEU A 23 -3.67 -25.77 -39.59
N LEU A 24 -3.45 -26.86 -38.84
CA LEU A 24 -4.13 -28.14 -39.08
C LEU A 24 -5.65 -28.03 -38.87
N ALA A 25 -6.08 -27.34 -37.81
CA ALA A 25 -7.48 -27.05 -37.56
C ALA A 25 -8.10 -26.22 -38.69
N GLN A 26 -7.39 -25.19 -39.19
CA GLN A 26 -7.85 -24.39 -40.34
C GLN A 26 -8.02 -25.25 -41.60
N GLY A 27 -7.05 -26.13 -41.88
CA GLY A 27 -7.12 -27.04 -43.02
C GLY A 27 -8.29 -28.04 -42.90
N ALA A 28 -8.49 -28.59 -41.69
CA ALA A 28 -9.59 -29.51 -41.40
C ALA A 28 -10.96 -28.83 -41.56
N GLU A 29 -11.15 -27.64 -41.00
CA GLU A 29 -12.39 -26.88 -41.14
C GLU A 29 -12.66 -26.45 -42.59
N ALA A 30 -11.63 -26.05 -43.34
CA ALA A 30 -11.76 -25.76 -44.77
C ALA A 30 -12.22 -27.00 -45.55
N GLY A 31 -11.66 -28.17 -45.24
CA GLY A 31 -12.08 -29.45 -45.81
C GLY A 31 -13.53 -29.81 -45.47
N VAL A 32 -13.92 -29.66 -44.20
CA VAL A 32 -15.30 -29.84 -43.73
C VAL A 32 -16.26 -28.90 -44.49
N THR A 33 -15.87 -27.63 -44.66
CA THR A 33 -16.67 -26.62 -45.36
C THR A 33 -16.83 -26.94 -46.85
N LEU A 34 -15.78 -27.40 -47.52
CA LEU A 34 -15.86 -27.79 -48.93
C LEU A 34 -16.74 -29.04 -49.12
N LEU A 35 -16.69 -29.99 -48.17
CA LEU A 35 -17.56 -31.17 -48.13
C LEU A 35 -19.03 -30.76 -47.93
N THR A 36 -19.34 -29.86 -47.00
CA THR A 36 -20.73 -29.45 -46.73
C THR A 36 -21.34 -28.61 -47.85
N LEU A 37 -20.53 -27.79 -48.53
CA LEU A 37 -20.97 -26.98 -49.68
C LEU A 37 -21.19 -27.79 -50.96
N GLY A 38 -20.99 -29.11 -50.93
CA GLY A 38 -21.33 -29.99 -52.04
C GLY A 38 -20.37 -29.90 -53.23
N VAL A 39 -19.14 -29.41 -53.00
CA VAL A 39 -18.06 -29.46 -54.02
C VAL A 39 -17.78 -30.91 -54.43
N TRP A 40 -18.06 -31.87 -53.53
CA TRP A 40 -18.06 -33.30 -53.83
C TRP A 40 -19.47 -33.88 -53.63
N PRO A 41 -20.09 -34.49 -54.66
CA PRO A 41 -21.45 -35.01 -54.56
C PRO A 41 -21.45 -36.36 -53.84
N VAL A 42 -21.25 -36.34 -52.52
CA VAL A 42 -21.36 -37.52 -51.66
C VAL A 42 -22.70 -37.48 -50.92
N PRO A 43 -23.56 -38.50 -51.06
CA PRO A 43 -24.78 -38.60 -50.24
C PRO A 43 -24.43 -38.53 -48.75
N GLY A 44 -25.04 -37.60 -48.03
CA GLY A 44 -24.79 -37.41 -46.59
C GLY A 44 -23.62 -36.49 -46.21
N ALA A 45 -23.00 -35.79 -47.17
CA ALA A 45 -21.88 -34.87 -46.91
C ALA A 45 -22.17 -33.80 -45.83
N ALA A 46 -23.40 -33.29 -45.75
CA ALA A 46 -23.79 -32.33 -44.72
C ALA A 46 -23.68 -32.90 -43.29
N TYR A 47 -24.18 -34.12 -43.07
CA TYR A 47 -24.07 -34.80 -41.76
C TYR A 47 -22.62 -35.16 -41.44
N GLY A 48 -21.86 -35.60 -42.45
CA GLY A 48 -20.43 -35.85 -42.31
C GLY A 48 -19.66 -34.61 -41.91
N GLY A 49 -20.00 -33.44 -42.47
CA GLY A 49 -19.37 -32.18 -42.12
C GLY A 49 -19.70 -31.71 -40.70
N ILE A 50 -20.95 -31.80 -40.27
CA ILE A 50 -21.33 -31.49 -38.88
C ILE A 50 -20.60 -32.41 -37.91
N ALA A 51 -20.57 -33.71 -38.18
CA ALA A 51 -19.85 -34.68 -37.36
C ALA A 51 -18.33 -34.41 -37.34
N GLY A 52 -17.74 -34.03 -38.47
CA GLY A 52 -16.34 -33.63 -38.58
C GLY A 52 -16.00 -32.40 -37.75
N HIS A 53 -16.83 -31.36 -37.83
CA HIS A 53 -16.71 -30.15 -37.03
C HIS A 53 -16.80 -30.43 -35.52
N LEU A 54 -17.83 -31.18 -35.10
CA LEU A 54 -17.98 -31.59 -33.69
C LEU A 54 -16.82 -32.48 -33.23
N GLY A 55 -16.32 -33.37 -34.09
CA GLY A 55 -15.15 -34.19 -33.79
C GLY A 55 -13.89 -33.34 -33.56
N LEU A 56 -13.63 -32.36 -34.43
CA LEU A 56 -12.49 -31.46 -34.31
C LEU A 56 -12.56 -30.61 -33.04
N THR A 57 -13.72 -30.04 -32.73
CA THR A 57 -13.91 -29.22 -31.53
C THR A 57 -13.70 -30.03 -30.25
N VAL A 58 -14.16 -31.28 -30.19
CA VAL A 58 -13.88 -32.20 -29.08
C VAL A 58 -12.39 -32.50 -28.95
N LEU A 59 -11.69 -32.77 -30.05
CA LEU A 59 -10.24 -33.01 -30.03
C LEU A 59 -9.46 -31.79 -29.50
N LEU A 60 -9.83 -30.58 -29.93
CA LEU A 60 -9.24 -29.35 -29.44
C LEU A 60 -9.52 -29.15 -27.94
N ALA A 61 -10.73 -29.45 -27.47
CA ALA A 61 -11.08 -29.36 -26.05
C ALA A 61 -10.30 -30.37 -25.20
N LEU A 62 -10.11 -31.61 -25.67
CA LEU A 62 -9.32 -32.65 -25.00
C LEU A 62 -7.82 -32.34 -24.98
N TRP A 63 -7.33 -31.57 -25.94
CA TRP A 63 -5.94 -31.12 -25.98
C TRP A 63 -5.60 -30.13 -24.85
N LEU A 64 -6.56 -29.31 -24.39
CA LEU A 64 -6.36 -28.33 -23.30
C LEU A 64 -5.85 -28.92 -21.98
N PRO A 65 -6.50 -29.94 -21.37
CA PRO A 65 -6.01 -30.51 -20.12
C PRO A 65 -4.66 -31.20 -20.28
N TRP A 66 -4.37 -31.78 -21.45
CA TRP A 66 -3.06 -32.36 -21.74
C TRP A 66 -1.97 -31.29 -21.78
N ARG A 67 -2.24 -30.15 -22.45
CA ARG A 67 -1.31 -29.01 -22.51
C ARG A 67 -1.08 -28.39 -21.13
N ARG A 68 -2.15 -28.26 -20.33
CA ARG A 68 -2.10 -27.79 -18.95
C ARG A 68 -1.22 -28.69 -18.07
N ARG A 69 -1.32 -30.02 -18.20
CA ARG A 69 -0.48 -30.98 -17.44
C ARG A 69 1.01 -30.87 -17.78
N ARG A 70 1.36 -30.33 -18.96
CA ARG A 70 2.75 -30.06 -19.36
C ARG A 70 3.25 -28.67 -18.93
N GLY A 71 2.45 -27.90 -18.19
CA GLY A 71 2.82 -26.54 -17.76
C GLY A 71 2.92 -25.53 -18.90
N LEU A 72 2.31 -25.81 -20.05
CA LEU A 72 2.29 -24.92 -21.21
C LEU A 72 1.11 -23.95 -21.11
N ASP A 73 1.23 -22.75 -21.69
CA ASP A 73 0.15 -21.76 -21.72
C ASP A 73 -1.09 -22.33 -22.43
N VAL A 74 -2.29 -22.15 -21.89
CA VAL A 74 -3.54 -22.66 -22.46
C VAL A 74 -4.46 -21.57 -23.00
N ARG A 75 -4.07 -20.28 -22.93
CA ARG A 75 -4.92 -19.14 -23.34
C ARG A 75 -5.27 -19.20 -24.83
N LEU A 76 -4.28 -19.24 -25.71
CA LEU A 76 -4.49 -19.29 -27.16
C LEU A 76 -5.15 -20.61 -27.63
N PRO A 77 -4.77 -21.80 -27.13
CA PRO A 77 -5.52 -23.04 -27.38
C PRO A 77 -6.98 -22.99 -26.92
N GLY A 78 -7.24 -22.38 -25.76
CA GLY A 78 -8.60 -22.23 -25.24
C GLY A 78 -9.43 -21.36 -26.18
N LEU A 79 -8.84 -20.25 -26.64
CA LEU A 79 -9.44 -19.38 -27.66
C LEU A 79 -9.67 -20.13 -28.98
N LEU A 80 -8.72 -20.96 -29.42
CA LEU A 80 -8.86 -21.80 -30.62
C LEU A 80 -10.07 -22.74 -30.50
N ALA A 81 -10.20 -23.46 -29.38
CA ALA A 81 -11.30 -24.41 -29.17
C ALA A 81 -12.67 -23.70 -29.18
N VAL A 82 -12.79 -22.58 -28.46
CA VAL A 82 -14.04 -21.81 -28.36
C VAL A 82 -14.39 -21.19 -29.71
N THR A 83 -13.44 -20.51 -30.36
CA THR A 83 -13.73 -19.83 -31.64
C THR A 83 -14.00 -20.83 -32.76
N THR A 84 -13.32 -21.98 -32.79
CA THR A 84 -13.64 -23.05 -33.75
C THR A 84 -15.07 -23.51 -33.54
N LEU A 85 -15.49 -23.84 -32.30
CA LEU A 85 -16.85 -24.31 -32.01
C LEU A 85 -17.96 -23.34 -32.46
N PHE A 86 -17.78 -22.03 -32.27
CA PHE A 86 -18.84 -21.06 -32.57
C PHE A 86 -18.75 -20.41 -33.95
N LEU A 87 -17.54 -20.29 -34.54
CA LEU A 87 -17.32 -19.63 -35.83
C LEU A 87 -16.95 -20.60 -36.96
N GLY A 88 -16.86 -21.90 -36.67
CA GLY A 88 -16.47 -22.94 -37.62
C GLY A 88 -15.14 -22.62 -38.31
N PRO A 89 -15.09 -22.53 -39.66
CA PRO A 89 -13.84 -22.32 -40.40
C PRO A 89 -13.19 -20.96 -40.21
N MET A 90 -13.92 -19.97 -39.68
CA MET A 90 -13.34 -18.66 -39.36
C MET A 90 -12.64 -18.65 -37.99
N GLY A 91 -12.92 -19.64 -37.13
CA GLY A 91 -12.37 -19.72 -35.78
C GLY A 91 -10.85 -19.86 -35.73
N PRO A 92 -10.25 -20.88 -36.37
CA PRO A 92 -8.80 -21.05 -36.39
C PRO A 92 -8.07 -19.86 -37.05
N ALA A 93 -8.62 -19.31 -38.14
CA ALA A 93 -8.09 -18.12 -38.80
C ALA A 93 -8.08 -16.89 -37.88
N ALA A 94 -9.18 -16.62 -37.16
CA ALA A 94 -9.24 -15.54 -36.18
C ALA A 94 -8.23 -15.75 -35.05
N THR A 95 -8.08 -16.98 -34.55
CA THR A 95 -7.11 -17.28 -33.49
C THR A 95 -5.66 -17.13 -33.96
N LEU A 96 -5.34 -17.55 -35.20
CA LEU A 96 -4.03 -17.31 -35.82
C LEU A 96 -3.76 -15.80 -35.97
N GLY A 97 -4.76 -15.02 -36.36
CA GLY A 97 -4.69 -13.55 -36.40
C GLY A 97 -4.40 -12.96 -35.01
N CYS A 98 -5.12 -13.38 -33.97
CA CYS A 98 -4.85 -12.97 -32.59
C CYS A 98 -3.44 -13.36 -32.14
N ALA A 99 -2.97 -14.56 -32.49
CA ALA A 99 -1.61 -15.01 -32.16
C ALA A 99 -0.54 -14.17 -32.86
N LEU A 100 -0.77 -13.79 -34.12
CA LEU A 100 0.11 -12.88 -34.86
C LEU A 100 0.12 -11.49 -34.24
N LEU A 101 -1.04 -10.90 -33.96
CA LEU A 101 -1.14 -9.60 -33.29
C LEU A 101 -0.46 -9.63 -31.93
N PHE A 102 -0.69 -10.69 -31.14
CA PHE A 102 0.01 -10.89 -29.87
C PHE A 102 1.52 -10.97 -30.06
N ALA A 103 2.03 -11.69 -31.07
CA ALA A 103 3.46 -11.76 -31.37
C ALA A 103 4.06 -10.42 -31.82
N VAL A 104 3.27 -9.57 -32.49
CA VAL A 104 3.70 -8.23 -32.91
C VAL A 104 3.69 -7.27 -31.72
N PHE A 105 2.59 -7.20 -30.97
CA PHE A 105 2.44 -6.27 -29.86
C PHE A 105 3.22 -6.67 -28.62
N SER A 106 3.48 -7.97 -28.39
CA SER A 106 4.32 -8.40 -27.27
C SER A 106 5.77 -7.91 -27.39
N ARG A 107 6.25 -7.57 -28.60
CA ARG A 107 7.54 -6.90 -28.79
C ARG A 107 7.57 -5.46 -28.27
N TYR A 108 6.41 -4.82 -28.19
CA TYR A 108 6.25 -3.45 -27.68
C TYR A 108 5.68 -3.43 -26.26
N ALA A 109 5.28 -4.58 -25.73
CA ALA A 109 4.84 -4.71 -24.36
C ALA A 109 6.05 -4.55 -23.45
N MET A 110 6.20 -3.36 -22.90
CA MET A 110 7.12 -3.13 -21.79
C MET A 110 6.72 -4.06 -20.64
N GLY A 111 7.66 -4.82 -20.09
CA GLY A 111 7.39 -5.68 -18.95
C GLY A 111 6.83 -4.83 -17.81
N PHE A 112 5.93 -5.40 -16.98
CA PHE A 112 5.38 -4.66 -15.84
C PHE A 112 6.48 -4.06 -14.97
N GLN A 113 7.59 -4.79 -14.77
CA GLN A 113 8.75 -4.30 -14.03
C GLN A 113 9.42 -3.12 -14.73
N ASP A 114 9.65 -3.19 -16.04
CA ASP A 114 10.27 -2.10 -16.79
C ASP A 114 9.37 -0.87 -16.83
N TRP A 115 8.06 -1.08 -16.97
CA TRP A 115 7.05 -0.02 -16.89
C TRP A 115 7.00 0.58 -15.49
N TYR A 116 7.06 -0.25 -14.44
CA TYR A 116 7.11 0.18 -13.04
C TYR A 116 8.38 0.99 -12.76
N LEU A 117 9.54 0.52 -13.21
CA LEU A 117 10.80 1.26 -13.10
C LEU A 117 10.77 2.55 -13.92
N SER A 118 10.03 2.59 -15.04
CA SER A 118 9.80 3.81 -15.81
C SER A 118 8.89 4.83 -15.12
N LEU A 119 8.02 4.39 -14.20
CA LEU A 119 7.21 5.28 -13.34
C LEU A 119 8.02 5.88 -12.19
N PHE A 120 9.15 5.25 -11.83
CA PHE A 120 10.04 5.70 -10.78
C PHE A 120 11.49 5.67 -11.26
N PRO A 121 11.83 6.36 -12.36
CA PRO A 121 13.15 6.25 -12.96
C PRO A 121 14.20 6.61 -11.91
N GLU A 122 15.26 5.82 -11.83
CA GLU A 122 16.39 6.07 -10.91
C GLU A 122 17.19 7.34 -11.30
N SER A 123 16.75 8.08 -12.32
CA SER A 123 17.44 9.24 -12.86
C SER A 123 17.44 10.44 -11.90
N GLN A 124 18.64 10.74 -11.39
CA GLN A 124 19.12 12.07 -10.97
C GLN A 124 18.13 12.91 -10.12
N ILE A 125 17.85 12.45 -8.91
CA ILE A 125 17.20 13.25 -7.87
C ILE A 125 18.27 14.08 -7.11
N GLU A 126 19.39 14.48 -7.73
CA GLU A 126 20.44 15.20 -7.00
C GLU A 126 19.92 16.51 -6.38
N PRO A 127 19.21 17.42 -7.08
CA PRO A 127 18.81 18.69 -6.46
C PRO A 127 17.66 18.56 -5.45
N ALA A 128 16.69 17.68 -5.70
CA ALA A 128 15.52 17.52 -4.82
C ALA A 128 15.84 16.66 -3.60
N GLN A 129 16.74 15.68 -3.74
CA GLN A 129 17.25 14.89 -2.63
C GLN A 129 18.27 15.69 -1.82
N GLU A 130 19.15 16.49 -2.43
CA GLU A 130 20.00 17.45 -1.71
C GLU A 130 19.15 18.46 -0.93
N LEU A 131 18.07 18.99 -1.52
CA LEU A 131 17.17 19.91 -0.82
C LEU A 131 16.46 19.20 0.34
N TYR A 132 15.98 17.97 0.14
CA TYR A 132 15.40 17.15 1.20
C TYR A 132 16.42 16.86 2.31
N GLU A 133 17.64 16.47 1.97
CA GLU A 133 18.71 16.19 2.92
C GLU A 133 19.14 17.46 3.65
N LEU A 134 19.29 18.61 2.97
CA LEU A 134 19.60 19.92 3.58
C LEU A 134 18.51 20.40 4.53
N ILE A 135 17.24 20.20 4.16
CA ILE A 135 16.10 20.51 5.02
C ILE A 135 16.16 19.58 6.24
N VAL A 136 16.12 18.26 6.03
CA VAL A 136 16.06 17.24 7.08
C VAL A 136 17.27 17.24 8.02
N SER A 137 18.49 17.40 7.51
CA SER A 137 19.72 17.33 8.31
C SER A 137 19.94 18.57 9.18
N GLY A 138 19.23 19.67 8.91
CA GLY A 138 19.48 20.97 9.55
C GLY A 138 18.58 21.30 10.74
N ARG A 139 17.36 20.73 10.87
CA ARG A 139 16.38 21.12 11.91
C ARG A 139 15.43 19.98 12.28
N GLU A 140 15.14 19.79 13.58
CA GLU A 140 14.11 18.83 14.05
C GLU A 140 12.72 19.09 13.46
N GLN A 141 12.41 20.33 13.07
CA GLN A 141 11.13 20.72 12.46
C GLN A 141 11.12 20.63 10.93
N ALA A 142 12.23 20.26 10.30
CA ALA A 142 12.36 20.35 8.86
C ALA A 142 11.44 19.38 8.09
N HIS A 143 11.07 18.26 8.71
CA HIS A 143 10.09 17.33 8.16
C HIS A 143 8.70 17.97 7.99
N LEU A 144 8.30 18.89 8.89
CA LEU A 144 7.04 19.61 8.78
C LEU A 144 7.10 20.64 7.65
N ALA A 145 8.19 21.39 7.55
CA ALA A 145 8.41 22.33 6.45
C ALA A 145 8.50 21.63 5.09
N ALA A 146 9.12 20.45 5.03
CA ALA A 146 9.15 19.62 3.82
C ALA A 146 7.75 19.13 3.43
N ALA A 147 6.94 18.71 4.41
CA ALA A 147 5.56 18.30 4.16
C ALA A 147 4.70 19.44 3.61
N GLU A 148 4.81 20.64 4.17
CA GLU A 148 4.16 21.86 3.67
C GLU A 148 4.58 22.17 2.23
N SER A 149 5.89 22.14 1.96
CA SER A 149 6.43 22.35 0.62
C SER A 149 5.94 21.30 -0.39
N PHE A 150 5.82 20.03 0.01
CA PHE A 150 5.28 18.98 -0.85
C PHE A 150 3.79 19.19 -1.11
N THR A 151 2.99 19.59 -0.11
CA THR A 151 1.59 19.92 -0.34
C THR A 151 1.41 21.09 -1.31
N ASP A 152 2.27 22.10 -1.25
CA ASP A 152 2.26 23.22 -2.18
C ASP A 152 2.59 22.78 -3.61
N VAL A 153 3.63 21.97 -3.80
CA VAL A 153 3.98 21.41 -5.12
C VAL A 153 2.83 20.54 -5.65
N MET A 154 2.18 19.76 -4.79
CA MET A 154 1.02 18.96 -5.18
C MET A 154 -0.20 19.82 -5.55
N ALA A 155 -0.35 20.99 -4.95
CA ALA A 155 -1.45 21.91 -5.27
C ALA A 155 -1.25 22.64 -6.60
N VAL A 156 -0.08 23.27 -6.82
CA VAL A 156 0.15 24.20 -7.93
C VAL A 156 1.23 23.77 -8.94
N GLY A 157 1.94 22.67 -8.69
CA GLY A 157 3.02 22.20 -9.54
C GLY A 157 2.58 21.66 -10.90
N THR A 158 3.54 21.53 -11.81
CA THR A 158 3.37 20.79 -13.07
C THR A 158 3.22 19.28 -12.80
N PRO A 159 2.56 18.50 -13.69
CA PRO A 159 2.45 17.05 -13.51
C PRO A 159 3.79 16.37 -13.21
N GLN A 160 4.87 16.76 -13.90
CA GLN A 160 6.21 16.20 -13.70
C GLN A 160 6.76 16.47 -12.29
N GLN A 161 6.55 17.68 -11.75
CA GLN A 161 6.97 18.02 -10.38
C GLN A 161 6.17 17.21 -9.34
N LYS A 162 4.87 17.06 -9.55
CA LYS A 162 4.01 16.23 -8.68
C LYS A 162 4.46 14.78 -8.68
N GLN A 163 4.75 14.23 -9.86
CA GLN A 163 5.27 12.87 -10.02
C GLN A 163 6.61 12.67 -9.30
N ALA A 164 7.50 13.66 -9.34
CA ALA A 164 8.77 13.63 -8.62
C ALA A 164 8.57 13.63 -7.09
N VAL A 165 7.66 14.45 -6.58
CA VAL A 165 7.29 14.47 -5.15
C VAL A 165 6.71 13.12 -4.72
N ILE A 166 5.77 12.56 -5.48
CA ILE A 166 5.19 11.24 -5.20
C ILE A 166 6.28 10.16 -5.16
N ALA A 167 7.22 10.17 -6.11
CA ALA A 167 8.33 9.23 -6.14
C ALA A 167 9.22 9.35 -4.89
N LEU A 168 9.51 10.57 -4.44
CA LEU A 168 10.30 10.82 -3.23
C LEU A 168 9.57 10.34 -1.98
N VAL A 169 8.28 10.67 -1.86
CA VAL A 169 7.42 10.23 -0.73
C VAL A 169 7.30 8.71 -0.69
N ALA A 170 7.20 8.04 -1.84
CA ALA A 170 7.13 6.58 -1.91
C ALA A 170 8.43 5.89 -1.44
N ARG A 171 9.59 6.54 -1.59
CA ARG A 171 10.89 6.01 -1.15
C ARG A 171 11.17 6.27 0.33
N HIS A 172 10.72 7.42 0.82
CA HIS A 172 11.02 7.89 2.19
C HIS A 172 9.73 8.26 2.92
N PHE A 173 8.77 7.35 2.95
CA PHE A 173 7.47 7.65 3.52
C PHE A 173 7.57 8.03 5.00
N ARG A 174 6.82 9.10 5.34
CA ARG A 174 6.56 9.57 6.70
C ARG A 174 5.07 9.91 6.78
N PRO A 175 4.40 9.68 7.92
CA PRO A 175 3.00 10.06 8.12
C PRO A 175 2.70 11.53 7.76
N ALA A 176 3.65 12.44 7.98
CA ALA A 176 3.52 13.85 7.61
C ALA A 176 3.34 14.09 6.09
N PHE A 177 3.72 13.14 5.24
CA PHE A 177 3.60 13.25 3.77
C PHE A 177 2.27 12.72 3.23
N THR A 178 1.44 12.10 4.07
CA THR A 178 0.13 11.58 3.67
C THR A 178 -0.78 12.63 3.01
N PRO A 179 -0.85 13.89 3.47
CA PRO A 179 -1.64 14.92 2.78
C PRO A 179 -1.22 15.11 1.31
N ALA A 180 0.10 15.10 1.01
CA ALA A 180 0.60 15.23 -0.35
C ALA A 180 0.20 14.02 -1.23
N LEU A 181 0.26 12.80 -0.70
CA LEU A 181 -0.23 11.61 -1.40
C LEU A 181 -1.74 11.67 -1.66
N LYS A 182 -2.54 12.14 -0.69
CA LYS A 182 -3.99 12.31 -0.85
C LYS A 182 -4.32 13.31 -1.94
N LEU A 183 -3.57 14.42 -2.05
CA LEU A 183 -3.70 15.36 -3.16
C LEU A 183 -3.37 14.68 -4.51
N GLY A 184 -2.35 13.83 -4.54
CA GLY A 184 -2.00 13.06 -5.74
C GLY A 184 -3.11 12.10 -6.20
N LEU A 185 -3.81 11.46 -5.26
CA LEU A 185 -4.93 10.55 -5.57
C LEU A 185 -6.13 11.26 -6.21
N SER A 186 -6.35 12.53 -5.89
CA SER A 186 -7.42 13.37 -6.43
C SER A 186 -6.97 14.33 -7.54
N ASP A 187 -5.74 14.20 -8.04
CA ASP A 187 -5.17 15.10 -9.03
C ASP A 187 -5.96 15.08 -10.35
N ALA A 188 -6.00 16.21 -11.07
CA ALA A 188 -6.67 16.29 -12.37
C ALA A 188 -5.97 15.44 -13.45
N ASP A 189 -4.65 15.31 -13.38
CA ASP A 189 -3.85 14.55 -14.32
C ASP A 189 -3.93 13.03 -14.02
N PRO A 190 -4.37 12.19 -14.99
CA PRO A 190 -4.46 10.74 -14.79
C PRO A 190 -3.13 10.06 -14.41
N SER A 191 -2.00 10.54 -14.93
CA SER A 191 -0.69 9.94 -14.68
C SER A 191 -0.22 10.17 -13.23
N VAL A 192 -0.51 11.35 -12.67
CA VAL A 192 -0.25 11.68 -11.26
C VAL A 192 -1.09 10.79 -10.35
N ARG A 193 -2.38 10.61 -10.66
CA ARG A 193 -3.28 9.73 -9.88
C ARG A 193 -2.81 8.27 -9.85
N VAL A 194 -2.43 7.74 -11.01
CA VAL A 194 -1.94 6.35 -11.11
C VAL A 194 -0.66 6.16 -10.30
N GLN A 195 0.27 7.12 -10.37
CA GLN A 195 1.50 7.04 -9.60
C GLN A 195 1.25 7.19 -8.09
N ALA A 196 0.36 8.10 -7.67
CA ALA A 196 -0.03 8.25 -6.27
C ALA A 196 -0.68 6.97 -5.72
N ALA A 197 -1.58 6.35 -6.48
CA ALA A 197 -2.20 5.07 -6.09
C ALA A 197 -1.15 3.95 -5.97
N THR A 198 -0.19 3.90 -6.89
CA THR A 198 0.92 2.94 -6.85
C THR A 198 1.82 3.17 -5.63
N ALA A 199 2.13 4.43 -5.32
CA ALA A 199 2.91 4.80 -4.13
C ALA A 199 2.19 4.42 -2.83
N THR A 200 0.90 4.73 -2.71
CA THR A 200 0.08 4.35 -1.55
C THR A 200 0.04 2.82 -1.38
N ALA A 201 -0.22 2.08 -2.45
CA ALA A 201 -0.24 0.62 -2.42
C ALA A 201 1.10 0.02 -1.96
N ARG A 202 2.22 0.63 -2.38
CA ARG A 202 3.56 0.22 -1.93
C ARG A 202 3.76 0.49 -0.44
N VAL A 203 3.42 1.69 0.04
CA VAL A 203 3.55 2.04 1.46
C VAL A 203 2.72 1.08 2.32
N GLU A 204 1.46 0.84 1.95
CA GLU A 204 0.60 -0.14 2.64
C GLU A 204 1.22 -1.56 2.63
N HIS A 205 1.81 -1.98 1.51
CA HIS A 205 2.49 -3.26 1.42
C HIS A 205 3.66 -3.36 2.42
N GLU A 206 4.52 -2.34 2.47
CA GLU A 206 5.66 -2.27 3.42
C GLU A 206 5.17 -2.30 4.89
N PHE A 207 4.09 -1.59 5.21
CA PHE A 207 3.45 -1.67 6.55
C PHE A 207 2.93 -3.07 6.86
N ASN A 208 2.25 -3.71 5.92
CA ASN A 208 1.68 -5.05 6.10
C ASN A 208 2.76 -6.13 6.23
N GLU A 209 3.85 -6.06 5.45
CA GLU A 209 4.98 -6.98 5.58
C GLU A 209 5.64 -6.86 6.97
N ARG A 210 5.91 -5.62 7.40
CA ARG A 210 6.49 -5.37 8.72
C ARG A 210 5.56 -5.83 9.83
N TRP A 211 4.26 -5.58 9.75
CA TRP A 211 3.28 -6.10 10.70
C TRP A 211 3.35 -7.63 10.76
N GLN A 212 3.26 -8.35 9.64
CA GLN A 212 3.33 -9.82 9.63
C GLN A 212 4.63 -10.36 10.24
N SER A 213 5.75 -9.66 10.03
CA SER A 213 7.04 -10.05 10.62
C SER A 213 7.05 -9.90 12.15
N LEU A 214 6.56 -8.78 12.67
CA LEU A 214 6.45 -8.52 14.11
C LEU A 214 5.45 -9.43 14.79
N ASP A 215 4.31 -9.70 14.15
CA ASP A 215 3.28 -10.61 14.65
C ASP A 215 3.82 -12.04 14.80
N LYS A 216 4.56 -12.54 13.80
CA LYS A 216 5.26 -13.83 13.87
C LYS A 216 6.32 -13.86 14.98
N ALA A 217 7.04 -12.75 15.19
CA ALA A 217 8.03 -12.65 16.26
C ALA A 217 7.38 -12.72 17.64
N VAL A 218 6.27 -12.00 17.86
CA VAL A 218 5.46 -12.09 19.10
C VAL A 218 4.91 -13.50 19.29
N ALA A 219 4.40 -14.14 18.23
CA ALA A 219 3.89 -15.51 18.33
C ALA A 219 4.98 -16.53 18.70
N SER A 220 6.22 -16.30 18.24
CA SER A 220 7.36 -17.18 18.53
C SER A 220 7.93 -16.96 19.93
N ASN A 221 7.84 -15.75 20.47
CA ASN A 221 8.24 -15.43 21.84
C ASN A 221 7.20 -14.56 22.56
N PRO A 222 6.10 -15.15 23.07
CA PRO A 222 4.99 -14.37 23.63
C PRO A 222 5.32 -13.62 24.92
N GLN A 223 6.45 -13.91 25.59
CA GLN A 223 6.85 -13.25 26.83
C GLN A 223 7.83 -12.10 26.62
N ASP A 224 8.29 -11.88 25.39
CA ASP A 224 9.17 -10.77 25.05
C ASP A 224 8.39 -9.46 24.89
N VAL A 225 8.46 -8.62 25.93
CA VAL A 225 7.82 -7.30 25.96
C VAL A 225 8.35 -6.38 24.87
N THR A 226 9.66 -6.39 24.58
CA THR A 226 10.26 -5.50 23.59
C THR A 226 9.69 -5.74 22.20
N THR A 227 9.54 -7.01 21.81
CA THR A 227 8.95 -7.37 20.51
C THR A 227 7.45 -7.00 20.45
N ARG A 228 6.71 -7.15 21.55
CA ARG A 228 5.29 -6.73 21.64
C ARG A 228 5.13 -5.21 21.53
N VAL A 229 5.98 -4.45 22.19
CA VAL A 229 5.99 -2.97 22.12
C VAL A 229 6.29 -2.53 20.69
N ALA A 230 7.26 -3.17 20.02
CA ALA A 230 7.56 -2.88 18.63
C ALA A 230 6.35 -3.13 17.71
N LEU A 231 5.58 -4.21 17.94
CA LEU A 231 4.33 -4.47 17.22
C LEU A 231 3.26 -3.40 17.51
N ALA A 232 3.03 -3.08 18.78
CA ALA A 232 2.03 -2.08 19.18
C ALA A 232 2.34 -0.69 18.60
N ARG A 233 3.61 -0.26 18.65
CA ARG A 233 4.10 0.99 18.03
C ARG A 233 3.88 1.00 16.52
N HIS A 234 4.24 -0.09 15.85
CA HIS A 234 4.05 -0.21 14.39
C HIS A 234 2.57 -0.12 14.00
N LEU A 235 1.68 -0.75 14.77
CA LEU A 235 0.24 -0.67 14.55
C LEU A 235 -0.32 0.73 14.83
N ASP A 236 0.12 1.40 15.89
CA ASP A 236 -0.22 2.80 16.18
C ASP A 236 0.20 3.71 15.02
N ASP A 237 1.47 3.64 14.60
CA ASP A 237 1.97 4.42 13.46
C ASP A 237 1.17 4.15 12.18
N TYR A 238 0.80 2.89 11.93
CA TYR A 238 0.01 2.52 10.76
C TYR A 238 -1.43 3.03 10.84
N ALA A 239 -2.07 2.94 12.00
CA ALA A 239 -3.41 3.47 12.23
C ALA A 239 -3.46 4.99 12.01
N PHE A 240 -2.46 5.73 12.47
CA PHE A 240 -2.46 7.19 12.36
C PHE A 240 -1.66 7.73 11.17
N CYS A 241 -1.20 6.86 10.25
CA CYS A 241 -0.54 7.33 9.03
C CYS A 241 -1.53 8.01 8.06
N GLY A 242 -2.84 7.74 8.19
CA GLY A 242 -3.91 8.37 7.42
C GLY A 242 -4.10 7.83 6.00
N LEU A 243 -3.48 6.71 5.63
CA LEU A 243 -3.68 6.03 4.34
C LEU A 243 -4.85 5.03 4.34
N LEU A 244 -5.23 4.54 5.52
CA LEU A 244 -6.28 3.55 5.68
C LEU A 244 -7.68 4.15 5.50
N ASP A 245 -8.63 3.32 5.06
CA ASP A 245 -10.05 3.63 5.19
C ASP A 245 -10.50 3.55 6.66
N ALA A 246 -11.60 4.21 6.99
CA ALA A 246 -12.05 4.37 8.38
C ALA A 246 -12.28 3.04 9.12
N ASN A 247 -12.75 1.99 8.43
CA ASN A 247 -13.02 0.70 9.07
C ASN A 247 -11.71 0.00 9.40
N ARG A 248 -10.78 -0.03 8.44
CA ARG A 248 -9.47 -0.66 8.64
C ARG A 248 -8.62 0.11 9.63
N GLU A 249 -8.71 1.43 9.63
CA GLU A 249 -8.09 2.29 10.61
C GLU A 249 -8.59 1.98 12.03
N ALA A 250 -9.91 1.87 12.24
CA ALA A 250 -10.48 1.51 13.53
C ALA A 250 -10.03 0.12 14.01
N GLU A 251 -9.98 -0.87 13.11
CA GLU A 251 -9.48 -2.21 13.43
C GLU A 251 -8.01 -2.18 13.89
N VAL A 252 -7.15 -1.46 13.16
CA VAL A 252 -5.72 -1.36 13.49
C VAL A 252 -5.51 -0.59 14.80
N ARG A 253 -6.28 0.48 15.04
CA ARG A 253 -6.27 1.22 16.32
C ARG A 253 -6.62 0.32 17.49
N GLN A 254 -7.65 -0.51 17.36
CA GLN A 254 -8.04 -1.45 18.41
C GLN A 254 -6.92 -2.46 18.70
N LYS A 255 -6.26 -3.00 17.66
CA LYS A 255 -5.13 -3.92 17.84
C LYS A 255 -3.93 -3.24 18.52
N ALA A 256 -3.64 -1.99 18.17
CA ALA A 256 -2.61 -1.21 18.85
C ALA A 256 -2.94 -1.02 20.35
N LEU A 257 -4.20 -0.66 20.65
CA LEU A 257 -4.69 -0.48 22.02
C LEU A 257 -4.56 -1.77 22.85
N ASP A 258 -5.02 -2.90 22.30
CA ASP A 258 -4.92 -4.21 22.96
C ASP A 258 -3.45 -4.62 23.16
N GLY A 259 -2.59 -4.32 22.18
CA GLY A 259 -1.15 -4.52 22.24
C GLY A 259 -0.50 -3.76 23.39
N TYR A 260 -0.77 -2.46 23.52
CA TYR A 260 -0.22 -1.65 24.61
C TYR A 260 -0.74 -2.08 25.97
N ARG A 261 -2.04 -2.40 26.12
CA ARG A 261 -2.59 -2.93 27.37
C ARG A 261 -1.85 -4.20 27.82
N ALA A 262 -1.57 -5.11 26.89
CA ALA A 262 -0.78 -6.30 27.19
C ALA A 262 0.65 -5.95 27.60
N CYS A 263 1.30 -4.97 26.94
CA CYS A 263 2.65 -4.54 27.27
C CYS A 263 2.73 -3.93 28.69
N VAL A 264 1.80 -3.02 29.04
CA VAL A 264 1.73 -2.41 30.37
C VAL A 264 1.44 -3.46 31.46
N ALA A 265 0.60 -4.46 31.18
CA ALA A 265 0.36 -5.55 32.12
C ALA A 265 1.61 -6.42 32.39
N MET A 266 2.50 -6.55 31.40
CA MET A 266 3.74 -7.32 31.52
C MET A 266 4.89 -6.51 32.14
N ALA A 267 4.95 -5.21 31.88
CA ALA A 267 5.99 -4.31 32.36
C ALA A 267 5.36 -3.00 32.91
N PRO A 268 4.69 -3.06 34.07
CA PRO A 268 3.95 -1.92 34.62
C PRO A 268 4.85 -0.73 34.99
N ASP A 269 6.12 -0.98 35.26
CA ASP A 269 7.08 0.06 35.66
C ASP A 269 7.80 0.71 34.45
N ASP A 270 7.54 0.27 33.22
CA ASP A 270 8.15 0.87 32.03
C ASP A 270 7.46 2.20 31.68
N ASP A 271 8.16 3.31 31.96
CA ASP A 271 7.69 4.67 31.69
C ASP A 271 7.48 4.94 30.19
N GLU A 272 8.30 4.36 29.32
CA GLU A 272 8.26 4.61 27.87
C GLU A 272 7.02 3.97 27.24
N ILE A 273 6.69 2.73 27.65
CA ILE A 273 5.46 2.05 27.22
C ILE A 273 4.22 2.79 27.71
N ARG A 274 4.20 3.21 28.97
CA ARG A 274 3.07 3.97 29.55
C ARG A 274 2.89 5.33 28.88
N HIS A 275 3.97 6.00 28.53
CA HIS A 275 3.94 7.26 27.78
C HIS A 275 3.29 7.09 26.40
N ASP A 276 3.74 6.10 25.62
CA ASP A 276 3.16 5.81 24.31
C ASP A 276 1.69 5.34 24.40
N PHE A 277 1.37 4.55 25.41
CA PHE A 277 0.01 4.11 25.67
C PHE A 277 -0.91 5.28 26.03
N GLY A 278 -0.48 6.17 26.93
CA GLY A 278 -1.22 7.40 27.27
C GLY A 278 -1.47 8.30 26.07
N ARG A 279 -0.47 8.44 25.18
CA ARG A 279 -0.62 9.14 23.89
C ARG A 279 -1.71 8.52 23.01
N LEU A 280 -1.70 7.18 22.87
CA LEU A 280 -2.70 6.48 22.08
C LEU A 280 -4.11 6.65 22.68
N LEU A 281 -4.25 6.51 24.00
CA LEU A 281 -5.52 6.69 24.70
C LEU A 281 -6.14 8.07 24.42
N LEU A 282 -5.34 9.14 24.47
CA LEU A 282 -5.79 10.49 24.10
C LEU A 282 -6.26 10.60 22.65
N ARG A 283 -5.52 10.00 21.71
CA ARG A 283 -5.90 9.97 20.29
C ARG A 283 -7.21 9.21 20.03
N LEU A 284 -7.53 8.26 20.90
CA LEU A 284 -8.78 7.47 20.86
C LEU A 284 -9.90 8.09 21.71
N ASP A 285 -9.70 9.29 22.26
CA ASP A 285 -10.64 10.01 23.13
C ASP A 285 -10.98 9.26 24.44
N LEU A 286 -10.10 8.36 24.88
CA LEU A 286 -10.15 7.67 26.18
C LEU A 286 -9.45 8.52 27.24
N VAL A 287 -9.96 9.73 27.44
CA VAL A 287 -9.28 10.81 28.18
C VAL A 287 -9.01 10.48 29.65
N GLU A 288 -9.97 9.82 30.32
CA GLU A 288 -9.85 9.43 31.73
C GLU A 288 -8.74 8.38 31.93
N GLU A 289 -8.77 7.28 31.16
CA GLU A 289 -7.75 6.22 31.19
C GLU A 289 -6.36 6.79 30.84
N ALA A 290 -6.29 7.77 29.93
CA ALA A 290 -5.05 8.46 29.60
C ALA A 290 -4.51 9.29 30.77
N ALA A 291 -5.37 10.04 31.47
CA ALA A 291 -4.97 10.84 32.62
C ALA A 291 -4.40 9.95 33.72
N ASP A 292 -5.08 8.85 34.06
CA ASP A 292 -4.66 7.90 35.09
C ASP A 292 -3.32 7.23 34.74
N THR A 293 -3.16 6.83 33.46
CA THR A 293 -1.92 6.22 32.96
C THR A 293 -0.74 7.18 33.07
N LEU A 294 -0.93 8.45 32.68
CA LEU A 294 0.14 9.45 32.62
C LEU A 294 0.44 10.09 33.98
N GLU A 295 -0.50 10.15 34.92
CA GLU A 295 -0.35 10.84 36.21
C GLU A 295 0.88 10.35 36.99
N SER A 296 1.08 9.03 37.02
CA SER A 296 2.21 8.40 37.71
C SER A 296 3.59 8.80 37.14
N LEU A 297 3.63 9.19 35.86
CA LEU A 297 4.86 9.57 35.16
C LEU A 297 5.23 11.04 35.37
N VAL A 298 4.28 11.88 35.81
CA VAL A 298 4.46 13.33 35.88
C VAL A 298 5.59 13.73 36.82
N ALA A 299 5.88 12.97 37.87
CA ALA A 299 6.94 13.29 38.81
C ALA A 299 8.34 13.05 38.22
N SER A 300 8.52 11.98 37.44
CA SER A 300 9.80 11.57 36.84
C SER A 300 10.01 12.12 35.43
N ALA A 301 8.96 12.59 34.76
CA ALA A 301 9.02 13.01 33.36
C ALA A 301 10.04 14.14 33.13
N SER A 302 11.05 13.89 32.32
CA SER A 302 11.89 14.94 31.72
C SER A 302 11.36 15.38 30.35
N ASP A 303 10.57 14.53 29.69
CA ASP A 303 9.96 14.85 28.40
C ASP A 303 8.77 15.80 28.57
N ARG A 304 8.88 16.95 27.92
CA ARG A 304 7.82 17.97 27.86
C ARG A 304 6.55 17.45 27.19
N ARG A 305 6.67 16.58 26.18
CA ARG A 305 5.51 16.07 25.41
C ARG A 305 4.54 15.31 26.31
N LEU A 306 5.07 14.49 27.22
CA LEU A 306 4.30 13.79 28.24
C LEU A 306 3.47 14.76 29.08
N LEU A 307 4.09 15.83 29.58
CA LEU A 307 3.41 16.81 30.42
C LEU A 307 2.33 17.57 29.65
N VAL A 308 2.57 17.87 28.36
CA VAL A 308 1.55 18.48 27.48
C VAL A 308 0.36 17.56 27.27
N TRP A 309 0.59 16.26 27.05
CA TRP A 309 -0.49 15.28 26.92
C TRP A 309 -1.29 15.13 28.21
N TYR A 310 -0.63 15.04 29.36
CA TYR A 310 -1.34 15.00 30.65
C TYR A 310 -2.12 16.30 30.91
N ALA A 311 -1.54 17.47 30.60
CA ALA A 311 -2.23 18.74 30.68
C ALA A 311 -3.49 18.80 29.79
N GLU A 312 -3.40 18.25 28.56
CA GLU A 312 -4.53 18.11 27.65
C GLU A 312 -5.61 17.20 28.23
N SER A 313 -5.25 16.06 28.84
CA SER A 313 -6.20 15.18 29.53
C SER A 313 -6.97 15.93 30.63
N LEU A 314 -6.25 16.66 31.50
CA LEU A 314 -6.85 17.43 32.58
C LEU A 314 -7.78 18.53 32.07
N PHE A 315 -7.39 19.21 30.98
CA PHE A 315 -8.22 20.23 30.35
C PHE A 315 -9.52 19.64 29.81
N ARG A 316 -9.46 18.54 29.05
CA ARG A 316 -10.65 17.86 28.49
C ARG A 316 -11.59 17.31 29.56
N LEU A 317 -11.05 16.89 30.70
CA LEU A 317 -11.84 16.47 31.88
C LEU A 317 -12.39 17.63 32.71
N GLY A 318 -12.04 18.89 32.40
CA GLY A 318 -12.42 20.05 33.20
C GLY A 318 -11.72 20.13 34.57
N ARG A 319 -10.64 19.37 34.77
CA ARG A 319 -9.83 19.33 36.02
C ARG A 319 -8.86 20.52 36.08
N PHE A 320 -9.38 21.74 35.98
CA PHE A 320 -8.57 22.97 35.89
C PHE A 320 -7.74 23.28 37.14
N ALA A 321 -8.16 22.80 38.31
CA ALA A 321 -7.37 22.94 39.53
C ALA A 321 -6.08 22.09 39.44
N ASP A 322 -6.19 20.86 38.98
CA ASP A 322 -5.06 19.94 38.79
C ASP A 322 -4.13 20.42 37.67
N LEU A 323 -4.68 21.01 36.61
CA LEU A 323 -3.89 21.61 35.53
C LEU A 323 -3.04 22.78 36.04
N ARG A 324 -3.60 23.67 36.87
CA ARG A 324 -2.83 24.75 37.50
C ARG A 324 -1.77 24.20 38.47
N ALA A 325 -2.13 23.17 39.25
CA ALA A 325 -1.19 22.50 40.14
C ALA A 325 -0.04 21.84 39.38
N LEU A 326 -0.30 21.27 38.19
CA LEU A 326 0.72 20.69 37.31
C LEU A 326 1.74 21.75 36.89
N CYS A 327 1.29 22.90 36.39
CA CYS A 327 2.19 23.98 35.96
C CYS A 327 3.03 24.52 37.13
N ALA A 328 2.42 24.65 38.32
CA ALA A 328 3.13 25.05 39.54
C ALA A 328 4.14 23.99 40.04
N ARG A 329 3.86 22.69 39.82
CA ARG A 329 4.72 21.57 40.23
C ARG A 329 5.92 21.36 39.32
N ARG A 330 5.80 21.71 38.02
CA ARG A 330 6.84 21.53 37.00
C ARG A 330 7.21 22.86 36.30
N PRO A 331 7.55 23.95 37.03
CA PRO A 331 7.83 25.25 36.43
C PRO A 331 9.07 25.25 35.53
N GLU A 332 9.99 24.31 35.71
CA GLU A 332 11.18 24.17 34.88
C GLU A 332 10.86 23.69 33.45
N ILE A 333 9.70 23.06 33.23
CA ILE A 333 9.26 22.60 31.90
C ILE A 333 8.04 23.38 31.39
N LEU A 334 7.13 23.79 32.28
CA LEU A 334 5.86 24.46 31.96
C LEU A 334 5.76 25.87 32.56
N GLY A 335 6.85 26.44 33.08
CA GLY A 335 6.86 27.79 33.63
C GLY A 335 7.00 28.88 32.57
N PRO A 336 6.93 30.16 32.97
CA PRO A 336 7.13 31.31 32.08
C PRO A 336 8.52 31.33 31.42
N ASP A 337 9.53 30.88 32.15
CA ASP A 337 10.92 30.86 31.69
C ASP A 337 11.27 29.59 30.90
N ALA A 338 10.33 28.65 30.78
CA ALA A 338 10.54 27.45 29.97
C ALA A 338 10.58 27.81 28.49
N GLU A 339 11.50 27.21 27.74
CA GLU A 339 11.64 27.37 26.29
C GLU A 339 10.47 26.71 25.54
N LEU A 340 9.29 27.33 25.61
CA LEU A 340 8.06 26.87 24.97
C LEU A 340 7.91 27.50 23.58
N PRO A 341 7.39 26.76 22.59
CA PRO A 341 6.90 27.35 21.34
C PRO A 341 5.90 28.48 21.65
N ASP A 342 5.91 29.54 20.85
CA ASP A 342 5.09 30.74 21.12
C ASP A 342 3.58 30.41 21.22
N THR A 343 3.11 29.40 20.48
CA THR A 343 1.73 28.89 20.54
C THR A 343 1.36 28.29 21.89
N LEU A 344 2.29 27.60 22.55
CA LEU A 344 2.08 26.99 23.86
C LEU A 344 2.34 27.97 25.00
N ARG A 345 3.23 28.95 24.82
CA ARG A 345 3.58 29.92 25.86
C ARG A 345 2.36 30.71 26.34
N GLY A 346 1.51 31.16 25.41
CA GLY A 346 0.27 31.87 25.76
C GLY A 346 -0.72 31.00 26.54
N VAL A 347 -0.94 29.76 26.10
CA VAL A 347 -1.87 28.82 26.75
C VAL A 347 -1.38 28.43 28.14
N ILE A 348 -0.11 28.08 28.28
CA ILE A 348 0.49 27.70 29.56
C ILE A 348 0.57 28.91 30.50
N GLY A 349 0.85 30.11 29.98
CA GLY A 349 0.85 31.36 30.74
C GLY A 349 -0.49 31.68 31.42
N LEU A 350 -1.62 31.35 30.76
CA LEU A 350 -2.96 31.46 31.34
C LEU A 350 -3.09 30.62 32.62
N TRP A 351 -2.58 29.38 32.59
CA TRP A 351 -2.68 28.44 33.71
C TRP A 351 -1.66 28.71 34.82
N ASN A 352 -0.58 29.42 34.53
CA ASN A 352 0.39 29.89 35.53
C ASN A 352 -0.09 31.11 36.34
N GLY A 353 -1.28 31.66 36.05
CA GLY A 353 -1.79 32.85 36.73
C GLY A 353 -1.11 34.16 36.32
N LEU A 354 -0.33 34.14 35.23
CA LEU A 354 0.37 35.32 34.71
C LEU A 354 -0.54 36.24 33.85
N ALA A 355 -1.73 35.76 33.49
CA ALA A 355 -2.67 36.49 32.65
C ALA A 355 -3.46 37.60 33.38
N GLU A 356 -3.37 37.71 34.71
CA GLU A 356 -4.05 38.79 35.47
C GLU A 356 -3.23 40.11 35.54
N ALA A 357 -2.05 40.19 34.90
CA ALA A 357 -1.15 41.34 34.99
C ALA A 357 -0.91 42.11 33.67
N ALA A 358 -1.67 41.83 32.60
CA ALA A 358 -1.54 42.48 31.29
C ALA A 358 -2.74 43.36 30.94
#